data_AF-A0A3B0U1P5-F1
#
_entry.id   AF-A0A3B0U1P5-F1
#
_cell.length_a   1.000
_cell.length_b   1.000
_cell.length_c   1.000
_cell.angle_alpha   90.00
_cell.angle_beta   90.00
_cell.angle_gamma   90.00
#
_symmetry.space_group_name_H-M   'P 1'
#
loop_
_entity.id
_entity.type
_entity.pdbx_description
1 polymer ?
#
loop_
_entity_poly.entity_id
_entity_poly.type
_entity_poly.pdbx_seq_one_letter_code
_entity_poly.pdbx_strand_id
1 'polypeptide(L)'
;MKKLKKTMLFVLALGVLIAGILVLIAFARAWGKTDIEFRVHINEQLIQESTFGEPPTFAIWIENPNTGGLQTIFVTKRAALGDWEGKADVPVALPQWFEVFKIENQSNNLPSYEKPAPLAVTGATPKPGYFTTRVRVTPGSKWNCWIEVNLAGDFNEYYQEYNPEEKTTDEYLTGQPALLYKAEIEAVAGNVVKPKLAGMSVLDTEGGSIVQPVKGITTAAGIFDEMSISVIQPKPRIIEWN
;
A
#
# COMPACT_ATOMS: atom_id res chain seq x y z
N MET A 1 15.33 -33.13 50.20
CA MET A 1 16.06 -32.07 49.48
C MET A 1 16.69 -32.51 48.15
N LYS A 2 17.47 -33.60 48.05
CA LYS A 2 18.11 -34.04 46.78
C LYS A 2 17.12 -34.38 45.63
N LYS A 3 16.01 -35.05 45.93
CA LYS A 3 14.98 -35.42 44.92
C LYS A 3 14.34 -34.19 44.26
N LEU A 4 13.99 -33.19 45.06
CA LEU A 4 13.36 -31.93 44.61
C LEU A 4 14.30 -31.13 43.69
N LYS A 5 15.60 -31.04 44.01
CA LYS A 5 16.61 -30.41 43.14
C LYS A 5 16.74 -31.13 41.78
N LYS A 6 16.67 -32.47 41.76
CA LYS A 6 16.79 -33.26 40.53
C LYS A 6 15.57 -33.10 39.61
N THR A 7 14.37 -33.06 40.19
CA THR A 7 13.13 -32.77 39.45
C THR A 7 13.14 -31.35 38.89
N MET A 8 13.57 -30.36 39.68
CA MET A 8 13.69 -28.97 39.24
C MET A 8 14.69 -28.81 38.08
N LEU A 9 15.85 -29.49 38.16
CA LEU A 9 16.84 -29.51 37.08
C LEU A 9 16.30 -30.14 35.80
N PHE A 10 15.52 -31.21 35.92
CA PHE A 10 14.91 -31.90 34.78
C PHE A 10 13.84 -31.05 34.11
N VAL A 11 12.97 -30.37 34.89
CA VAL A 11 11.97 -29.43 34.36
C VAL A 11 12.65 -28.26 33.65
N LEU A 12 13.74 -27.72 34.22
CA LEU A 12 14.51 -26.64 33.59
C LEU A 12 15.14 -27.10 32.27
N ALA A 13 15.76 -28.28 32.24
CA ALA A 13 16.36 -28.84 31.03
C ALA A 13 15.31 -29.11 29.94
N LEU A 14 14.13 -29.62 30.31
CA LEU A 14 13.02 -29.83 29.40
C LEU A 14 12.48 -28.49 28.84
N GLY A 15 12.38 -27.46 29.68
CA GLY A 15 12.00 -26.11 29.26
C GLY A 15 12.97 -25.51 28.24
N VAL A 16 14.28 -25.67 28.46
CA VAL A 16 15.33 -25.22 27.51
C VAL A 16 15.26 -26.01 26.20
N LEU A 17 15.02 -27.32 26.25
CA LEU A 17 14.86 -28.15 25.06
C LEU A 17 13.65 -27.71 24.23
N ILE A 18 12.50 -27.48 24.87
CA ILE A 18 11.28 -27.00 24.20
C ILE A 18 11.52 -25.63 23.58
N ALA A 19 12.15 -24.70 24.31
CA ALA A 19 12.49 -23.38 23.78
C ALA A 19 13.44 -23.48 22.56
N GLY A 20 14.45 -24.35 22.61
CA GLY A 20 15.34 -24.61 21.49
C GLY A 20 14.63 -25.16 20.25
N ILE A 21 13.68 -26.08 20.45
CA ILE A 21 12.85 -26.63 19.36
C ILE A 21 11.97 -25.54 18.74
N LEU A 22 11.34 -24.68 19.56
CA LEU A 22 10.52 -23.57 19.06
C LEU A 22 11.34 -22.57 18.23
N VAL A 23 12.58 -22.26 18.65
CA VAL A 23 13.50 -21.41 17.88
C VAL A 23 13.86 -22.07 16.55
N LEU A 24 14.22 -23.37 16.55
CA LEU A 24 14.55 -24.10 15.32
C LEU A 24 13.37 -24.14 14.34
N ILE A 25 12.15 -24.36 14.84
CA ILE A 25 10.93 -24.33 14.02
C ILE A 25 10.70 -22.93 13.44
N ALA A 26 10.89 -21.86 14.22
CA ALA A 26 10.75 -20.48 13.75
C ALA A 26 11.76 -20.16 12.63
N PHE A 27 13.01 -20.59 12.76
CA PHE A 27 14.04 -20.45 11.73
C PHE A 27 13.72 -21.27 10.47
N ALA A 28 13.33 -22.54 10.63
CA ALA A 28 12.92 -23.38 9.50
C ALA A 28 11.71 -22.80 8.75
N ARG A 29 10.77 -22.18 9.46
CA ARG A 29 9.61 -21.50 8.86
C ARG A 29 9.96 -20.21 8.13
N ALA A 30 11.06 -19.54 8.46
CA ALA A 30 11.54 -18.34 7.77
C ALA A 30 12.51 -18.68 6.62
N TRP A 31 13.10 -19.88 6.65
CA TRP A 31 14.05 -20.36 5.64
C TRP A 31 13.38 -20.47 4.26
N GLY A 32 14.02 -19.90 3.24
CA GLY A 32 13.52 -19.93 1.86
C GLY A 32 12.29 -19.04 1.61
N LYS A 33 11.95 -18.13 2.52
CA LYS A 33 10.90 -17.13 2.31
C LYS A 33 11.52 -15.76 2.03
N THR A 34 10.84 -15.00 1.19
CA THR A 34 11.27 -13.66 0.80
C THR A 34 10.07 -12.74 0.80
N ASP A 35 10.20 -11.61 1.48
CA ASP A 35 9.15 -10.60 1.53
C ASP A 35 9.64 -9.38 0.73
N ILE A 36 8.76 -8.82 -0.11
CA ILE A 36 8.94 -7.50 -0.69
C ILE A 36 8.34 -6.50 0.29
N GLU A 37 9.15 -5.58 0.78
CA GLU A 37 8.78 -4.50 1.67
C GLU A 37 8.62 -3.20 0.88
N PHE A 38 7.48 -2.56 1.02
CA PHE A 38 7.20 -1.23 0.53
C PHE A 38 7.29 -0.26 1.69
N ARG A 39 8.09 0.78 1.55
CA ARG A 39 8.21 1.86 2.53
C ARG A 39 8.00 3.19 1.83
N VAL A 40 7.09 3.98 2.36
CA VAL A 40 6.82 5.36 1.91
C VAL A 40 6.90 6.28 3.12
N HIS A 41 7.38 7.50 2.91
CA HIS A 41 7.29 8.58 3.88
C HIS A 41 6.20 9.54 3.43
N ILE A 42 5.27 9.86 4.33
CA ILE A 42 4.16 10.75 4.06
C ILE A 42 4.53 12.15 4.54
N ASN A 43 4.54 13.11 3.62
CA ASN A 43 4.90 14.48 3.90
C ASN A 43 3.80 15.20 4.69
N GLU A 44 4.07 15.47 5.98
CA GLU A 44 3.11 16.11 6.88
C GLU A 44 2.76 17.55 6.46
N GLN A 45 3.74 18.29 5.96
CA GLN A 45 3.55 19.69 5.57
C GLN A 45 2.52 19.80 4.45
N LEU A 46 2.61 18.93 3.44
CA LEU A 46 1.66 18.94 2.33
C LEU A 46 0.24 18.55 2.76
N ILE A 47 0.10 17.68 3.76
CA ILE A 47 -1.21 17.40 4.35
C ILE A 47 -1.79 18.66 4.99
N GLN A 48 -0.99 19.41 5.75
CA GLN A 48 -1.45 20.64 6.42
C GLN A 48 -1.75 21.78 5.44
N GLU A 49 -1.10 21.79 4.27
CA GLU A 49 -1.30 22.78 3.21
C GLU A 49 -2.51 22.46 2.31
N SER A 50 -3.02 21.22 2.32
CA SER A 50 -4.22 20.86 1.55
C SER A 50 -5.50 21.43 2.19
N THR A 51 -6.55 21.60 1.39
CA THR A 51 -7.81 22.19 1.86
C THR A 51 -8.43 21.45 3.05
N PHE A 52 -8.26 20.12 3.12
CA PHE A 52 -8.92 19.31 4.14
C PHE A 52 -8.03 18.92 5.32
N GLY A 53 -6.71 19.03 5.23
CA GLY A 53 -5.83 18.60 6.32
C GLY A 53 -5.83 17.09 6.55
N GLU A 54 -6.36 16.30 5.61
CA GLU A 54 -6.54 14.87 5.75
C GLU A 54 -5.39 14.07 5.14
N PRO A 55 -4.98 12.94 5.76
CA PRO A 55 -3.96 12.07 5.20
C PRO A 55 -4.31 11.57 3.79
N PRO A 56 -3.32 11.29 2.93
CA PRO A 56 -3.56 10.86 1.57
C PRO A 56 -4.25 9.50 1.49
N THR A 57 -5.03 9.31 0.44
CA THR A 57 -5.63 8.02 0.05
C THR A 57 -4.68 7.34 -0.92
N PHE A 58 -4.35 6.06 -0.70
CA PHE A 58 -3.42 5.35 -1.57
C PHE A 58 -3.61 3.84 -1.56
N ALA A 59 -3.11 3.20 -2.60
CA ALA A 59 -3.06 1.76 -2.76
C ALA A 59 -1.69 1.29 -3.26
N ILE A 60 -1.35 0.05 -2.92
CA ILE A 60 -0.12 -0.63 -3.30
C ILE A 60 -0.47 -2.03 -3.78
N TRP A 61 0.02 -2.42 -4.95
CA TRP A 61 -0.17 -3.76 -5.49
C TRP A 61 1.07 -4.25 -6.24
N ILE A 62 1.15 -5.56 -6.44
CA ILE A 62 2.12 -6.19 -7.34
C ILE A 62 1.41 -6.78 -8.55
N GLU A 63 2.13 -6.85 -9.65
CA GLU A 63 1.71 -7.49 -10.89
C GLU A 63 2.80 -8.48 -11.32
N ASN A 64 2.39 -9.71 -11.64
CA ASN A 64 3.28 -10.71 -12.22
C ASN A 64 3.52 -10.38 -13.70
N PRO A 65 4.75 -10.03 -14.13
CA PRO A 65 5.02 -9.61 -15.50
C PRO A 65 4.83 -10.74 -16.54
N ASN A 66 4.79 -12.00 -16.12
CA ASN A 66 4.59 -13.13 -17.02
C ASN A 66 3.11 -13.47 -17.23
N THR A 67 2.29 -13.31 -16.19
CA THR A 67 0.86 -13.72 -16.23
C THR A 67 -0.11 -12.55 -16.26
N GLY A 68 0.36 -11.32 -15.99
CA GLY A 68 -0.50 -10.16 -15.75
C GLY A 68 -1.30 -10.24 -14.45
N GLY A 69 -1.00 -11.22 -13.58
CA GLY A 69 -1.75 -11.44 -12.34
C GLY A 69 -1.54 -10.29 -11.37
N LEU A 70 -2.63 -9.64 -10.96
CA LEU A 70 -2.65 -8.52 -10.02
C LEU A 70 -2.90 -9.02 -8.59
N GLN A 71 -2.23 -8.39 -7.63
CA GLN A 71 -2.44 -8.64 -6.21
C GLN A 71 -2.34 -7.34 -5.41
N THR A 72 -3.46 -6.86 -4.86
CA THR A 72 -3.47 -5.77 -3.88
C THR A 72 -2.75 -6.20 -2.61
N ILE A 73 -1.86 -5.34 -2.11
CA ILE A 73 -1.07 -5.55 -0.89
C ILE A 73 -1.60 -4.66 0.22
N PHE A 74 -1.95 -3.42 -0.14
CA PHE A 74 -2.46 -2.43 0.79
C PHE A 74 -3.39 -1.46 0.06
N VAL A 75 -4.44 -1.04 0.75
CA VAL A 75 -5.26 0.12 0.40
C VAL A 75 -5.72 0.81 1.68
N THR A 76 -5.79 2.14 1.64
CA THR A 76 -6.31 2.92 2.77
C THR A 76 -7.78 2.59 3.04
N LYS A 77 -8.16 2.53 4.32
CA LYS A 77 -9.51 2.15 4.77
C LYS A 77 -10.62 2.91 4.05
N ARG A 78 -10.43 4.22 3.81
CA ARG A 78 -11.43 5.05 3.13
C ARG A 78 -11.79 4.50 1.75
N ALA A 79 -10.78 4.28 0.90
CA ALA A 79 -10.99 3.71 -0.43
C ALA A 79 -11.45 2.24 -0.37
N ALA A 80 -10.95 1.46 0.59
CA ALA A 80 -11.33 0.06 0.77
C ALA A 80 -12.80 -0.16 1.15
N LEU A 81 -13.38 0.77 1.92
CA LEU A 81 -14.77 0.69 2.39
C LEU A 81 -15.74 1.54 1.56
N GLY A 82 -15.23 2.41 0.67
CA GLY A 82 -16.05 3.43 0.04
C GLY A 82 -16.61 4.44 1.06
N ASP A 83 -15.85 4.74 2.11
CA ASP A 83 -16.28 5.57 3.25
C ASP A 83 -16.06 7.06 2.97
N TRP A 84 -16.82 7.60 2.02
CA TRP A 84 -16.67 8.97 1.54
C TRP A 84 -17.64 9.91 2.27
N GLU A 85 -17.09 10.96 2.88
CA GLU A 85 -17.92 11.92 3.63
C GLU A 85 -18.84 12.70 2.68
N GLY A 86 -20.15 12.55 2.88
CA GLY A 86 -21.16 13.26 2.10
C GLY A 86 -21.29 12.83 0.63
N LYS A 87 -20.62 11.74 0.22
CA LYS A 87 -20.63 11.25 -1.18
C LYS A 87 -20.92 9.74 -1.21
N ALA A 88 -21.59 9.28 -2.27
CA ALA A 88 -21.84 7.85 -2.48
C ALA A 88 -20.57 7.12 -2.91
N ASP A 89 -19.79 7.74 -3.80
CA ASP A 89 -18.48 7.29 -4.24
C ASP A 89 -17.57 8.46 -4.62
N VAL A 90 -16.26 8.19 -4.74
CA VAL A 90 -15.25 9.10 -5.27
C VAL A 90 -14.37 8.31 -6.25
N PRO A 91 -14.83 8.05 -7.49
CA PRO A 91 -14.13 7.22 -8.47
C PRO A 91 -12.79 7.82 -8.91
N VAL A 92 -12.60 9.12 -8.72
CA VAL A 92 -11.36 9.85 -9.05
C VAL A 92 -10.26 9.69 -7.99
N ALA A 93 -10.55 9.11 -6.82
CA ALA A 93 -9.60 9.02 -5.71
C ALA A 93 -8.41 8.09 -6.01
N LEU A 94 -8.68 6.90 -6.56
CA LEU A 94 -7.66 5.92 -6.98
C LEU A 94 -8.12 5.17 -8.25
N PRO A 95 -8.24 5.86 -9.40
CA PRO A 95 -8.88 5.29 -10.59
C PRO A 95 -8.22 4.00 -11.07
N GLN A 96 -6.89 3.92 -11.03
CA GLN A 96 -6.18 2.75 -11.52
C GLN A 96 -6.36 1.55 -10.58
N TRP A 97 -6.28 1.77 -9.27
CA TRP A 97 -6.51 0.73 -8.29
C TRP A 97 -7.97 0.25 -8.29
N PHE A 98 -8.94 1.11 -8.57
CA PHE A 98 -10.33 0.65 -8.72
C PHE A 98 -10.49 -0.36 -9.85
N GLU A 99 -9.76 -0.21 -10.97
CA GLU A 99 -9.71 -1.26 -12.01
C GLU A 99 -9.03 -2.54 -11.51
N VAL A 100 -7.94 -2.43 -10.74
CA VAL A 100 -7.28 -3.58 -10.10
C VAL A 100 -8.26 -4.32 -9.20
N PHE A 101 -8.99 -3.60 -8.35
CA PHE A 101 -10.00 -4.15 -7.45
C PHE A 101 -11.11 -4.89 -8.22
N LYS A 102 -11.63 -4.28 -9.30
CA LYS A 102 -12.64 -4.88 -10.18
C LYS A 102 -12.17 -6.21 -10.76
N ILE A 103 -10.93 -6.26 -11.26
CA ILE A 103 -10.32 -7.47 -11.81
C ILE A 103 -10.15 -8.56 -10.74
N GLU A 104 -9.58 -8.21 -9.58
CA GLU A 104 -9.34 -9.16 -8.48
C GLU A 104 -10.64 -9.76 -7.93
N ASN A 105 -11.72 -8.98 -7.91
CA ASN A 105 -13.02 -9.39 -7.35
C ASN A 105 -14.02 -9.86 -8.41
N GLN A 106 -13.62 -9.91 -9.68
CA GLN A 106 -14.50 -10.26 -10.81
C GLN A 106 -15.82 -9.47 -10.78
N SER A 107 -15.70 -8.17 -10.51
CA SER A 107 -16.81 -7.25 -10.25
C SER A 107 -16.64 -5.98 -11.07
N ASN A 108 -17.74 -5.34 -11.48
CA ASN A 108 -17.69 -4.01 -12.10
C ASN A 108 -17.93 -2.88 -11.08
N ASN A 109 -18.20 -3.23 -9.82
CA ASN A 109 -18.50 -2.26 -8.77
C ASN A 109 -17.23 -1.78 -8.06
N LEU A 110 -17.27 -0.55 -7.58
CA LEU A 110 -16.29 -0.01 -6.63
C LEU A 110 -16.46 -0.64 -5.24
N PRO A 111 -15.42 -0.57 -4.39
CA PRO A 111 -15.56 -0.97 -2.99
C PRO A 111 -16.63 -0.13 -2.28
N SER A 112 -17.37 -0.78 -1.39
CA SER A 112 -18.44 -0.17 -0.58
C SER A 112 -18.57 -0.90 0.75
N TYR A 113 -19.35 -0.35 1.68
CA TYR A 113 -19.63 -1.03 2.96
C TYR A 113 -20.20 -2.45 2.79
N GLU A 114 -21.02 -2.68 1.76
CA GLU A 114 -21.60 -4.01 1.48
C GLU A 114 -20.58 -4.96 0.82
N LYS A 115 -19.64 -4.40 0.05
CA LYS A 115 -18.62 -5.13 -0.71
C LYS A 115 -17.25 -4.46 -0.55
N PRO A 116 -16.64 -4.51 0.65
CA PRO A 116 -15.38 -3.84 0.90
C PRO A 116 -14.20 -4.61 0.31
N ALA A 117 -13.05 -3.96 0.19
CA ALA A 117 -11.80 -4.68 -0.04
C ALA A 117 -11.49 -5.65 1.12
N PRO A 118 -10.77 -6.76 0.85
CA PRO A 118 -10.42 -7.71 1.89
C PRO A 118 -9.73 -7.04 3.09
N LEU A 119 -10.15 -7.39 4.31
CA LEU A 119 -9.53 -6.85 5.53
C LEU A 119 -8.02 -7.10 5.61
N ALA A 120 -7.53 -8.17 4.97
CA ALA A 120 -6.11 -8.51 4.94
C ALA A 120 -5.23 -7.46 4.23
N VAL A 121 -5.82 -6.66 3.34
CA VAL A 121 -5.12 -5.60 2.57
C VAL A 121 -5.60 -4.21 2.96
N THR A 122 -6.56 -4.12 3.89
CA THR A 122 -7.13 -2.85 4.35
C THR A 122 -6.43 -2.43 5.64
N GLY A 123 -5.89 -1.22 5.68
CA GLY A 123 -5.34 -0.65 6.90
C GLY A 123 -5.84 0.75 7.17
N ALA A 124 -5.77 1.17 8.44
CA ALA A 124 -5.98 2.56 8.80
C ALA A 124 -5.06 3.45 7.97
N THR A 125 -5.57 4.60 7.52
CA THR A 125 -4.73 5.57 6.82
C THR A 125 -3.58 5.96 7.74
N PRO A 126 -2.32 5.74 7.34
CA PRO A 126 -1.18 5.98 8.21
C PRO A 126 -1.09 7.46 8.55
N LYS A 127 -0.70 7.75 9.79
CA LYS A 127 -0.34 9.11 10.20
C LYS A 127 0.90 9.57 9.42
N PRO A 128 1.16 10.89 9.34
CA PRO A 128 2.39 11.41 8.73
C PRO A 128 3.65 10.71 9.26
N GLY A 129 4.66 10.58 8.40
CA GLY A 129 5.86 9.78 8.65
C GLY A 129 5.93 8.49 7.85
N TYR A 130 6.69 7.50 8.33
CA TYR A 130 6.92 6.27 7.58
C TYR A 130 5.76 5.27 7.70
N PHE A 131 5.25 4.85 6.55
CA PHE A 131 4.40 3.68 6.41
C PHE A 131 5.17 2.52 5.80
N THR A 132 4.85 1.29 6.22
CA THR A 132 5.48 0.08 5.69
C THR A 132 4.47 -1.06 5.56
N THR A 133 4.46 -1.71 4.39
CA THR A 133 3.71 -2.96 4.16
C THR A 133 4.59 -3.99 3.48
N ARG A 134 4.23 -5.27 3.59
CA ARG A 134 5.02 -6.39 3.08
C ARG A 134 4.14 -7.43 2.42
N VAL A 135 4.63 -7.98 1.33
CA VAL A 135 4.02 -9.13 0.67
C VAL A 135 5.04 -10.26 0.57
N ARG A 136 4.60 -11.49 0.84
CA ARG A 136 5.44 -12.67 0.68
C ARG A 136 5.39 -13.15 -0.77
N VAL A 137 6.56 -13.39 -1.35
CA VAL A 137 6.70 -13.88 -2.72
C VAL A 137 7.69 -15.05 -2.77
N THR A 138 7.71 -15.76 -3.90
CA THR A 138 8.69 -16.81 -4.16
C THR A 138 10.07 -16.19 -4.35
N PRO A 139 11.15 -16.70 -3.70
CA PRO A 139 12.51 -16.21 -3.95
C PRO A 139 12.87 -16.25 -5.44
N GLY A 140 13.52 -15.19 -5.95
CA GLY A 140 13.92 -15.06 -7.36
C GLY A 140 12.77 -14.75 -8.34
N SER A 141 11.52 -14.63 -7.87
CA SER A 141 10.42 -14.18 -8.73
C SER A 141 10.54 -12.70 -9.08
N LYS A 142 10.02 -12.30 -10.25
CA LYS A 142 10.02 -10.92 -10.75
C LYS A 142 8.63 -10.31 -10.62
N TRP A 143 8.57 -9.03 -10.28
CA TRP A 143 7.33 -8.30 -10.06
C TRP A 143 7.41 -6.86 -10.59
N ASN A 144 6.33 -6.40 -11.20
CA ASN A 144 6.04 -4.98 -11.30
C ASN A 144 5.37 -4.55 -9.99
N CYS A 145 5.89 -3.51 -9.36
CA CYS A 145 5.39 -2.99 -8.11
C CYS A 145 4.79 -1.61 -8.36
N TRP A 146 3.57 -1.40 -7.87
CA TRP A 146 2.78 -0.22 -8.16
C TRP A 146 2.34 0.47 -6.86
N ILE A 147 2.35 1.80 -6.88
CA ILE A 147 1.84 2.66 -5.80
C ILE A 147 1.01 3.75 -6.46
N GLU A 148 -0.27 3.87 -6.09
CA GLU A 148 -1.13 4.96 -6.52
C GLU A 148 -1.52 5.79 -5.31
N VAL A 149 -1.39 7.12 -5.38
CA VAL A 149 -1.64 8.03 -4.27
C VAL A 149 -2.37 9.29 -4.72
N ASN A 150 -3.31 9.74 -3.90
CA ASN A 150 -4.03 10.99 -4.05
C ASN A 150 -4.15 11.73 -2.71
N LEU A 151 -4.10 13.05 -2.76
CA LEU A 151 -4.37 13.94 -1.64
C LEU A 151 -5.56 14.82 -2.02
N ALA A 152 -6.70 14.60 -1.35
CA ALA A 152 -7.90 15.39 -1.62
C ALA A 152 -7.70 16.85 -1.21
N GLY A 153 -8.29 17.76 -1.99
CA GLY A 153 -8.16 19.20 -1.79
C GLY A 153 -6.78 19.77 -2.13
N ASP A 154 -5.97 19.06 -2.92
CA ASP A 154 -4.64 19.52 -3.36
C ASP A 154 -4.74 20.35 -4.65
N PHE A 155 -5.40 21.51 -4.56
CA PHE A 155 -5.65 22.40 -5.69
C PHE A 155 -4.41 23.20 -6.09
N ASN A 156 -4.35 23.57 -7.38
CA ASN A 156 -3.33 24.49 -7.90
C ASN A 156 -3.89 25.32 -9.07
N GLU A 157 -3.03 26.08 -9.76
CA GLU A 157 -3.44 26.92 -10.90
C GLU A 157 -4.05 26.11 -12.06
N TYR A 158 -3.61 24.86 -12.24
CA TYR A 158 -4.08 23.96 -13.31
C TYR A 158 -5.31 23.14 -12.89
N TYR A 159 -5.35 22.71 -11.63
CA TYR A 159 -6.40 21.92 -11.00
C TYR A 159 -7.09 22.77 -9.96
N GLN A 160 -7.99 23.63 -10.43
CA GLN A 160 -8.69 24.61 -9.61
C GLN A 160 -9.91 23.98 -8.93
N GLU A 161 -10.21 24.43 -7.72
CA GLU A 161 -11.47 24.09 -7.05
C GLU A 161 -12.69 24.61 -7.83
N TYR A 162 -12.60 25.85 -8.33
CA TYR A 162 -13.61 26.48 -9.16
C TYR A 162 -12.96 27.10 -10.41
N ASN A 163 -13.46 26.71 -11.58
CA ASN A 163 -13.09 27.31 -12.85
C ASN A 163 -14.07 28.48 -13.17
N PRO A 164 -13.60 29.73 -13.15
CA PRO A 164 -14.47 30.90 -13.38
C PRO A 164 -14.93 31.06 -14.84
N GLU A 165 -14.17 30.53 -15.80
CA GLU A 165 -14.49 30.62 -17.23
C GLU A 165 -15.61 29.66 -17.59
N GLU A 166 -15.44 28.39 -17.23
CA GLU A 166 -16.42 27.32 -17.47
C GLU A 166 -17.57 27.31 -16.44
N LYS A 167 -17.42 28.06 -15.34
CA LYS A 167 -18.34 28.12 -14.20
C LYS A 167 -18.62 26.75 -13.59
N THR A 168 -17.60 25.90 -13.56
CA THR A 168 -17.65 24.54 -13.00
C THR A 168 -16.81 24.47 -11.73
N THR A 169 -17.20 23.55 -10.84
CA THR A 169 -16.46 23.22 -9.62
C THR A 169 -15.94 21.80 -9.75
N ASP A 170 -14.78 21.50 -9.17
CA ASP A 170 -14.35 20.12 -8.97
C ASP A 170 -15.38 19.38 -8.12
N GLU A 171 -16.19 18.54 -8.78
CA GLU A 171 -17.28 17.80 -8.15
C GLU A 171 -16.80 17.00 -6.93
N TYR A 172 -15.61 16.43 -7.00
CA TYR A 172 -15.06 15.54 -5.97
C TYR A 172 -14.10 16.27 -5.02
N LEU A 173 -13.84 17.55 -5.24
CA LEU A 173 -12.90 18.37 -4.47
C LEU A 173 -11.54 17.66 -4.30
N THR A 174 -11.08 16.99 -5.34
CA THR A 174 -9.84 16.22 -5.31
C THR A 174 -8.63 17.12 -5.57
N GLY A 175 -8.75 18.10 -6.47
CA GLY A 175 -7.64 18.91 -6.94
C GLY A 175 -6.76 18.12 -7.92
N GLN A 176 -5.46 18.05 -7.65
CA GLN A 176 -4.53 17.30 -8.49
C GLN A 176 -4.90 15.80 -8.56
N PRO A 177 -4.76 15.16 -9.74
CA PRO A 177 -5.13 13.76 -9.92
C PRO A 177 -4.22 12.81 -9.14
N ALA A 178 -4.68 11.57 -8.95
CA ALA A 178 -3.87 10.53 -8.36
C ALA A 178 -2.59 10.29 -9.18
N LEU A 179 -1.46 10.08 -8.50
CA LEU A 179 -0.18 9.77 -9.13
C LEU A 179 0.14 8.29 -9.02
N LEU A 180 0.61 7.73 -10.13
CA LEU A 180 0.97 6.33 -10.24
C LEU A 180 2.49 6.18 -10.32
N TYR A 181 3.07 5.44 -9.39
CA TYR A 181 4.49 5.10 -9.35
C TYR A 181 4.70 3.62 -9.65
N LYS A 182 5.76 3.31 -10.40
CA LYS A 182 6.15 1.95 -10.79
C LYS A 182 7.60 1.65 -10.41
N ALA A 183 7.87 0.44 -9.95
CA ALA A 183 9.21 -0.15 -9.96
C ALA A 183 9.16 -1.58 -10.49
N GLU A 184 10.28 -2.08 -10.96
CA GLU A 184 10.45 -3.50 -11.29
C GLU A 184 11.47 -4.09 -10.32
N ILE A 185 11.17 -5.25 -9.75
CA ILE A 185 12.03 -5.87 -8.75
C ILE A 185 12.08 -7.38 -8.91
N GLU A 186 13.28 -7.94 -8.74
CA GLU A 186 13.47 -9.38 -8.57
C GLU A 186 13.63 -9.69 -7.07
N ALA A 187 12.93 -10.72 -6.59
CA ALA A 187 12.88 -11.12 -5.18
C ALA A 187 14.17 -11.82 -4.71
N VAL A 188 15.30 -11.13 -4.85
CA VAL A 188 16.62 -11.51 -4.35
C VAL A 188 16.95 -10.65 -3.13
N ALA A 189 17.22 -11.29 -1.99
CA ALA A 189 17.45 -10.61 -0.73
C ALA A 189 18.55 -9.53 -0.84
N GLY A 190 18.25 -8.34 -0.32
CA GLY A 190 19.14 -7.18 -0.41
C GLY A 190 18.88 -6.27 -1.60
N ASN A 191 18.05 -6.68 -2.58
CA ASN A 191 17.62 -5.78 -3.64
C ASN A 191 16.82 -4.60 -3.06
N VAL A 192 17.12 -3.40 -3.52
CA VAL A 192 16.40 -2.17 -3.18
C VAL A 192 16.22 -1.35 -4.45
N VAL A 193 15.01 -0.89 -4.70
CA VAL A 193 14.66 -0.03 -5.84
C VAL A 193 13.82 1.16 -5.39
N LYS A 194 13.97 2.29 -6.08
CA LYS A 194 13.14 3.48 -5.89
C LYS A 194 12.06 3.50 -6.99
N PRO A 195 10.76 3.52 -6.64
CA PRO A 195 9.68 3.72 -7.60
C PRO A 195 9.83 5.02 -8.37
N LYS A 196 9.49 5.00 -9.66
CA LYS A 196 9.49 6.16 -10.54
C LYS A 196 8.06 6.54 -10.90
N LEU A 197 7.81 7.84 -11.06
CA LEU A 197 6.52 8.34 -11.51
C LEU A 197 6.24 7.81 -12.92
N ALA A 198 5.18 7.01 -13.05
CA ALA A 198 4.75 6.37 -14.29
C ALA A 198 3.68 7.19 -15.02
N GLY A 199 2.88 7.97 -14.28
CA GLY A 199 1.84 8.82 -14.84
C GLY A 199 0.91 9.37 -13.77
N MET A 200 -0.15 10.01 -14.22
CA MET A 200 -1.31 10.36 -13.40
C MET A 200 -2.50 9.50 -13.81
N SER A 201 -3.35 9.12 -12.86
CA SER A 201 -4.58 8.36 -13.12
C SER A 201 -5.75 9.33 -13.23
N VAL A 202 -6.41 9.35 -14.38
CA VAL A 202 -7.53 10.24 -14.69
C VAL A 202 -8.69 9.42 -15.23
N LEU A 203 -9.88 9.61 -14.66
CA LEU A 203 -11.10 8.97 -15.12
C LEU A 203 -11.58 9.63 -16.44
N ASP A 204 -12.30 8.88 -17.27
CA ASP A 204 -13.05 9.41 -18.42
C ASP A 204 -12.22 10.23 -19.43
N THR A 205 -11.01 9.76 -19.74
CA THR A 205 -10.16 10.41 -20.76
C THR A 205 -10.66 10.14 -22.18
N GLU A 206 -10.48 11.11 -23.09
CA GLU A 206 -10.90 10.99 -24.50
C GLU A 206 -10.29 9.78 -25.25
N GLY A 207 -9.22 9.19 -24.72
CA GLY A 207 -8.56 8.00 -25.26
C GLY A 207 -8.88 6.69 -24.53
N GLY A 208 -9.71 6.72 -23.49
CA GLY A 208 -10.09 5.56 -22.67
C GLY A 208 -8.98 4.96 -21.80
N SER A 209 -7.78 5.56 -21.80
CA SER A 209 -6.68 5.12 -20.93
C SER A 209 -6.72 5.90 -19.62
N ILE A 210 -6.76 5.19 -18.49
CA ILE A 210 -6.76 5.82 -17.17
C ILE A 210 -5.41 6.48 -16.88
N VAL A 211 -4.32 5.84 -17.30
CA VAL A 211 -2.97 6.35 -17.05
C VAL A 211 -2.58 7.36 -18.14
N GLN A 212 -2.36 8.59 -17.72
CA GLN A 212 -2.02 9.72 -18.57
C GLN A 212 -0.61 10.25 -18.28
N PRO A 213 0.05 10.90 -19.27
CA PRO A 213 1.26 11.65 -19.03
C PRO A 213 1.04 12.73 -17.96
N VAL A 214 2.02 12.92 -17.10
CA VAL A 214 2.00 13.93 -16.03
C VAL A 214 1.85 15.33 -16.64
N LYS A 215 0.87 16.10 -16.18
CA LYS A 215 0.62 17.48 -16.62
C LYS A 215 0.09 18.30 -15.45
N GLY A 216 0.56 19.55 -15.30
CA GLY A 216 0.04 20.47 -14.28
C GLY A 216 0.26 20.05 -12.82
N ILE A 217 1.06 19.02 -12.55
CA ILE A 217 1.33 18.52 -11.20
C ILE A 217 2.36 19.40 -10.49
N THR A 218 2.07 19.75 -9.25
CA THR A 218 2.89 20.53 -8.32
C THR A 218 3.15 19.72 -7.04
N THR A 219 2.49 20.08 -5.94
CA THR A 219 2.54 19.46 -4.61
C THR A 219 2.23 17.96 -4.60
N ALA A 220 1.37 17.44 -5.49
CA ALA A 220 1.02 16.02 -5.48
C ALA A 220 2.23 15.08 -5.68
N ALA A 221 3.26 15.53 -6.41
CA ALA A 221 4.50 14.76 -6.58
C ALA A 221 5.31 14.61 -5.28
N GLY A 222 5.05 15.44 -4.28
CA GLY A 222 5.70 15.44 -2.98
C GLY A 222 4.92 14.74 -1.88
N ILE A 223 3.71 14.21 -2.14
CA ILE A 223 2.88 13.52 -1.12
C ILE A 223 3.70 12.41 -0.45
N PHE A 224 4.43 11.64 -1.27
CA PHE A 224 5.50 10.76 -0.82
C PHE A 224 6.85 11.32 -1.21
N ASP A 225 7.51 12.00 -0.28
CA ASP A 225 8.85 12.58 -0.44
C ASP A 225 9.96 11.52 -0.43
N GLU A 226 9.73 10.39 0.26
CA GLU A 226 10.58 9.21 0.18
C GLU A 226 9.79 7.94 -0.14
N MET A 227 10.35 7.11 -1.04
CA MET A 227 9.82 5.79 -1.36
C MET A 227 10.95 4.81 -1.60
N SER A 228 10.80 3.59 -1.10
CA SER A 228 11.70 2.48 -1.37
C SER A 228 10.94 1.16 -1.38
N ILE A 229 11.33 0.26 -2.28
CA ILE A 229 10.87 -1.12 -2.31
C ILE A 229 12.10 -2.00 -2.13
N SER A 230 12.09 -2.85 -1.11
CA SER A 230 13.23 -3.68 -0.76
C SER A 230 12.85 -5.15 -0.60
N VAL A 231 13.80 -6.03 -0.86
CA VAL A 231 13.63 -7.46 -0.67
C VAL A 231 14.33 -7.87 0.63
N ILE A 232 13.53 -8.28 1.60
CA ILE A 232 14.01 -8.63 2.94
C ILE A 232 13.74 -10.09 3.25
N GLN A 233 14.57 -10.65 4.14
CA GLN A 233 14.26 -11.93 4.77
C GLN A 233 13.26 -11.69 5.92
N PRO A 234 12.17 -12.48 6.00
CA PRO A 234 11.25 -12.37 7.12
C PRO A 234 11.96 -12.70 8.43
N LYS A 235 11.80 -11.83 9.43
CA LYS A 235 12.33 -12.09 10.78
C LYS A 235 11.67 -13.35 11.34
N PRO A 236 12.42 -14.30 11.92
CA PRO A 236 11.85 -15.45 12.61
C PRO A 236 10.95 -14.97 13.74
N ARG A 237 9.65 -15.30 13.71
CA ARG A 237 8.74 -15.02 14.83
C ARG A 237 8.74 -16.21 15.78
N ILE A 238 9.23 -15.98 17.00
CA ILE A 238 9.32 -17.02 18.06
C ILE A 238 8.09 -16.95 19.00
N ILE A 239 7.41 -15.79 19.08
CA ILE A 239 6.24 -15.56 19.95
C ILE A 239 5.21 -14.72 19.17
N GLU A 240 3.98 -15.23 19.07
CA GLU A 240 2.82 -14.45 18.63
C GLU A 240 2.23 -13.75 19.86
N TRP A 241 2.38 -12.43 19.93
CA TRP A 241 1.57 -11.62 20.83
C TRP A 241 0.30 -11.28 20.05
N ASN A 242 -0.84 -11.80 20.52
CA ASN A 242 -2.17 -11.37 20.10
C ASN A 242 -2.42 -9.92 20.53
#